data_AF-A0AAW0YA78-F1
#
_entry.id   AF-A0AAW0YA78-F1
#
_cell.length_a   1.000
_cell.length_b   1.000
_cell.length_c   1.000
_cell.angle_alpha   90.00
_cell.angle_beta   90.00
_cell.angle_gamma   90.00
#
_symmetry.space_group_name_H-M   'P 1'
#
loop_
_entity.id
_entity.type
_entity.pdbx_description
1 polymer ?
#
loop_
_entity_poly.entity_id
_entity_poly.type
_entity_poly.pdbx_seq_one_letter_code
_entity_poly.pdbx_strand_id
1 'polypeptide(L)'
;MQREERAMDAALDAILQRVVDIKGSLQELVVKVEREGEQADWPSYLNSFSVISAQIYTLMKLLKNEKTPILRNYLTLPLQLNADPDEKLLVATEGRVPSFSHDFVPNMLRTKPEPDVEQRHLALEAKMAQVNADTAQKQINVHNKVVKHVMDLVNTAREEWETETASRTNQPQTCSINETQALIAALGTGKGFKIRTQPPGPSPTMTQQPPPQINTANKAVSAVKTNIKAATAIHPYSR
;
A
#
# COMPACT_ATOMS: atom_id res chain seq x y z
N MET A 1 31.93 10.83 -22.30
CA MET A 1 32.13 12.29 -22.17
C MET A 1 30.78 13.04 -22.27
N GLN A 2 30.49 13.95 -23.21
CA GLN A 2 29.37 14.92 -23.03
C GLN A 2 27.95 14.37 -22.75
N ARG A 3 27.59 13.15 -23.20
CA ARG A 3 26.32 12.48 -22.82
C ARG A 3 26.34 11.82 -21.43
N GLU A 4 27.51 11.40 -21.00
CA GLU A 4 27.80 10.69 -19.75
C GLU A 4 27.98 11.69 -18.60
N GLU A 5 28.65 12.82 -18.88
CA GLU A 5 28.71 14.05 -18.07
C GLU A 5 27.31 14.53 -17.69
N ARG A 6 26.44 14.82 -18.68
CA ARG A 6 25.03 15.20 -18.46
C ARG A 6 24.20 14.13 -17.72
N ALA A 7 24.58 12.85 -17.80
CA ALA A 7 23.93 11.78 -17.06
C ALA A 7 24.43 11.68 -15.61
N MET A 8 25.67 12.12 -15.36
CA MET A 8 26.23 12.31 -14.02
C MET A 8 25.61 13.52 -13.34
N ASP A 9 25.53 14.67 -14.02
CA ASP A 9 24.89 15.89 -13.49
C ASP A 9 23.44 15.60 -13.06
N ALA A 10 22.62 15.06 -13.98
CA ALA A 10 21.22 14.72 -13.69
C ALA A 10 21.04 13.64 -12.61
N ALA A 11 22.03 12.77 -12.40
CA ALA A 11 22.02 11.80 -11.31
C ALA A 11 22.44 12.44 -9.97
N LEU A 12 23.40 13.37 -9.98
CA LEU A 12 23.83 14.12 -8.80
C LEU A 12 22.71 15.06 -8.32
N ASP A 13 22.03 15.77 -9.22
CA ASP A 13 20.85 16.59 -8.90
C ASP A 13 19.74 15.74 -8.27
N ALA A 14 19.46 14.56 -8.84
CA ALA A 14 18.46 13.64 -8.31
C ALA A 14 18.83 13.08 -6.93
N ILE A 15 20.11 12.80 -6.68
CA ILE A 15 20.61 12.37 -5.36
C ILE A 15 20.54 13.53 -4.35
N LEU A 16 20.98 14.73 -4.74
CA LEU A 16 20.98 15.93 -3.93
C LEU A 16 19.56 16.27 -3.47
N GLN A 17 18.58 16.25 -4.38
CA GLN A 17 17.17 16.47 -4.02
C GLN A 17 16.70 15.45 -2.98
N ARG A 18 17.04 14.16 -3.09
CA ARG A 18 16.67 13.16 -2.06
C ARG A 18 17.35 13.39 -0.71
N VAL A 19 18.57 13.91 -0.69
CA VAL A 19 19.24 14.30 0.56
C VAL A 19 18.55 15.53 1.18
N VAL A 20 18.11 16.49 0.37
CA VAL A 20 17.32 17.65 0.83
C VAL A 20 15.94 17.22 1.37
N ASP A 21 15.23 16.32 0.67
CA ASP A 21 13.93 15.77 1.12
C ASP A 21 14.06 15.13 2.52
N ILE A 22 15.09 14.29 2.72
CA ILE A 22 15.40 13.60 3.98
C ILE A 22 15.77 14.61 5.07
N LYS A 23 16.60 15.61 4.73
CA LYS A 23 17.04 16.65 5.66
C LYS A 23 15.86 17.46 6.20
N GLY A 24 14.94 17.88 5.33
CA GLY A 24 13.74 18.61 5.73
C GLY A 24 12.87 17.78 6.68
N SER A 25 12.63 16.50 6.35
CA SER A 25 11.82 15.61 7.19
C SER A 25 12.47 15.29 8.54
N LEU A 26 13.82 15.28 8.60
CA LEU A 26 14.56 15.20 9.87
C LEU A 26 14.47 16.51 10.68
N GLN A 27 14.54 17.67 10.04
CA GLN A 27 14.36 18.98 10.70
C GLN A 27 12.95 19.13 11.28
N GLU A 28 11.92 18.72 10.52
CA GLU A 28 10.53 18.66 10.98
C GLU A 28 10.37 17.73 12.20
N LEU A 29 10.97 16.53 12.17
CA LEU A 29 10.93 15.60 13.29
C LEU A 29 11.63 16.16 14.53
N VAL A 30 12.80 16.79 14.39
CA VAL A 30 13.53 17.41 15.51
C VAL A 30 12.69 18.52 16.15
N VAL A 31 12.18 19.46 15.36
CA VAL A 31 11.33 20.57 15.86
C VAL A 31 10.06 20.04 16.54
N LYS A 32 9.52 18.91 16.08
CA LYS A 32 8.37 18.24 16.69
C LYS A 32 8.71 17.52 18.00
N VAL A 33 9.90 16.90 18.09
CA VAL A 33 10.42 16.31 19.34
C VAL A 33 10.68 17.38 20.40
N GLU A 34 11.27 18.51 20.00
CA GLU A 34 11.54 19.65 20.89
C GLU A 34 10.26 20.36 21.39
N ARG A 35 9.17 20.35 20.61
CA ARG A 35 7.90 21.01 20.96
C ARG A 35 6.93 20.12 21.72
N GLU A 36 6.75 18.88 21.30
CA GLU A 36 5.70 17.99 21.83
C GLU A 36 6.20 17.12 22.99
N GLY A 37 7.49 16.73 22.97
CA GLY A 37 8.18 16.08 24.09
C GLY A 37 7.42 14.92 24.72
N GLU A 38 7.10 15.05 26.02
CA GLU A 38 6.35 14.05 26.79
C GLU A 38 4.84 14.02 26.51
N GLN A 39 4.28 15.03 25.84
CA GLN A 39 2.85 15.12 25.49
C GLN A 39 2.54 14.64 24.05
N ALA A 40 3.53 14.10 23.36
CA ALA A 40 3.46 13.82 21.93
C ALA A 40 2.60 12.60 21.56
N ASP A 41 1.92 12.69 20.42
CA ASP A 41 1.18 11.55 19.85
C ASP A 41 2.15 10.55 19.20
N TRP A 42 2.29 9.38 19.81
CA TRP A 42 3.21 8.32 19.37
C TRP A 42 2.92 7.81 17.93
N PRO A 43 1.66 7.56 17.50
CA PRO A 43 1.32 7.32 16.09
C PRO A 43 1.85 8.42 15.14
N SER A 44 1.72 9.69 15.53
CA SER A 44 2.19 10.84 14.76
C SER A 44 3.72 10.91 14.67
N TYR A 45 4.49 10.41 15.66
CA TYR A 45 5.94 10.20 15.51
C TYR A 45 6.28 8.99 14.63
N LEU A 46 5.59 7.85 14.82
CA LEU A 46 5.80 6.65 13.99
C LEU A 46 5.55 6.95 12.50
N ASN A 47 4.60 7.83 12.18
CA ASN A 47 4.39 8.31 10.82
C ASN A 47 5.61 9.09 10.28
N SER A 48 6.17 10.03 11.05
CA SER A 48 7.40 10.75 10.66
C SER A 48 8.59 9.80 10.44
N PHE A 49 8.80 8.82 11.33
CA PHE A 49 9.81 7.77 11.14
C PHE A 49 9.56 6.92 9.89
N SER A 50 8.29 6.63 9.57
CA SER A 50 7.92 5.87 8.37
C SER A 50 8.21 6.65 7.08
N VAL A 51 7.94 7.97 7.06
CA VAL A 51 8.28 8.87 5.94
C VAL A 51 9.80 8.90 5.72
N ILE A 52 10.58 9.17 6.77
CA ILE A 52 12.05 9.20 6.69
C ILE A 52 12.62 7.85 6.21
N SER A 53 12.09 6.74 6.73
CA SER A 53 12.48 5.39 6.30
C SER A 53 12.19 5.13 4.82
N ALA A 54 11.03 5.58 4.32
CA ALA A 54 10.66 5.46 2.91
C ALA A 54 11.53 6.35 1.99
N GLN A 55 11.91 7.54 2.44
CA GLN A 55 12.84 8.42 1.71
C GLN A 55 14.24 7.81 1.65
N ILE A 56 14.78 7.31 2.76
CA ILE A 56 16.08 6.62 2.81
C ILE A 56 16.07 5.37 1.90
N TYR A 57 14.99 4.59 1.91
CA TYR A 57 14.83 3.46 1.00
C TYR A 57 14.80 3.90 -0.49
N THR A 58 14.15 5.03 -0.78
CA THR A 58 14.10 5.63 -2.12
C THR A 58 15.48 6.09 -2.59
N LEU A 59 16.28 6.70 -1.72
CA LEU A 59 17.68 7.06 -1.98
C LEU A 59 18.54 5.81 -2.21
N MET A 60 18.42 4.77 -1.37
CA MET A 60 19.12 3.49 -1.59
C MET A 60 18.74 2.83 -2.92
N LYS A 61 17.48 2.93 -3.35
CA LYS A 61 17.01 2.41 -4.63
C LYS A 61 17.56 3.22 -5.81
N LEU A 62 17.70 4.54 -5.67
CA LEU A 62 18.33 5.42 -6.66
C LEU A 62 19.83 5.12 -6.82
N LEU A 63 20.55 4.94 -5.71
CA LEU A 63 21.99 4.61 -5.72
C LEU A 63 22.29 3.20 -6.26
N LYS A 64 21.32 2.28 -6.22
CA LYS A 64 21.42 0.91 -6.77
C LYS A 64 20.87 0.76 -8.19
N ASN A 65 20.40 1.84 -8.82
CA ASN A 65 19.79 1.82 -10.14
C ASN A 65 20.86 1.77 -11.25
N GLU A 66 20.72 0.85 -12.21
CA GLU A 66 21.62 0.73 -13.37
C GLU A 66 21.67 1.97 -14.27
N LYS A 67 20.65 2.84 -14.20
CA LYS A 67 20.64 4.14 -14.90
C LYS A 67 21.48 5.22 -14.21
N THR A 68 21.85 5.02 -12.95
CA THR A 68 22.75 5.92 -12.22
C THR A 68 24.19 5.57 -12.65
N PRO A 69 25.00 6.53 -13.11
CA PRO A 69 26.38 6.26 -13.48
C PRO A 69 27.17 5.72 -12.29
N ILE A 70 28.18 4.90 -12.56
CA ILE A 70 28.84 4.09 -11.54
C ILE A 70 29.78 4.97 -10.69
N LEU A 71 29.22 5.70 -9.72
CA LEU A 71 29.93 6.70 -8.90
C LEU A 71 31.20 6.17 -8.21
N ARG A 72 31.27 4.86 -7.89
CA ARG A 72 32.45 4.20 -7.31
C ARG A 72 33.71 4.26 -8.21
N ASN A 73 33.55 4.57 -9.50
CA ASN A 73 34.64 4.69 -10.46
C ASN A 73 35.26 6.10 -10.46
N TYR A 74 34.67 7.06 -9.75
CA TYR A 74 35.12 8.44 -9.65
C TYR A 74 35.66 8.72 -8.25
N LEU A 75 36.62 9.66 -8.15
CA LEU A 75 37.21 10.08 -6.88
C LEU A 75 37.01 11.59 -6.70
N THR A 76 36.39 11.98 -5.59
CA THR A 76 36.25 13.39 -5.21
C THR A 76 37.55 13.88 -4.58
N LEU A 77 38.14 14.94 -5.15
CA LEU A 77 39.38 15.56 -4.68
C LEU A 77 39.17 17.09 -4.55
N PRO A 78 39.68 17.73 -3.48
CA PRO A 78 39.81 19.19 -3.44
C PRO A 78 40.73 19.68 -4.55
N LEU A 79 40.23 20.58 -5.41
CA LEU A 79 41.05 21.23 -6.44
C LEU A 79 41.82 22.43 -5.87
N GLN A 80 41.21 23.14 -4.93
CA GLN A 80 41.78 24.24 -4.17
C GLN A 80 41.19 24.21 -2.77
N LEU A 81 41.97 24.64 -1.79
CA LEU A 81 41.54 24.87 -0.41
C LEU A 81 41.60 26.38 -0.14
N ASN A 82 40.63 26.92 0.58
CA ASN A 82 40.64 28.32 1.01
C ASN A 82 40.20 28.44 2.47
N ALA A 83 40.90 29.28 3.23
CA ALA A 83 40.55 29.65 4.59
C ALA A 83 39.55 30.82 4.64
N ASP A 84 39.54 31.69 3.62
CA ASP A 84 38.60 32.83 3.56
C ASP A 84 37.14 32.35 3.50
N PRO A 85 36.19 33.06 4.14
CA PRO A 85 34.78 32.71 4.08
C PRO A 85 34.22 32.71 2.66
N ASP A 86 33.58 31.60 2.26
CA ASP A 86 32.84 31.51 0.99
C ASP A 86 31.34 31.64 1.27
N GLU A 87 30.76 32.78 0.89
CA GLU A 87 29.34 33.09 1.05
C GLU A 87 28.43 32.05 0.36
N LYS A 88 28.85 31.47 -0.77
CA LYS A 88 28.05 30.44 -1.47
C LYS A 88 28.05 29.14 -0.69
N LEU A 89 29.19 28.74 -0.14
CA LEU A 89 29.32 27.57 0.72
C LEU A 89 28.54 27.76 2.03
N LEU A 90 28.60 28.96 2.60
CA LEU A 90 27.85 29.35 3.80
C LEU A 90 26.33 29.25 3.55
N VAL A 91 25.82 29.80 2.45
CA VAL A 91 24.40 29.71 2.07
C VAL A 91 23.99 28.26 1.78
N ALA A 92 24.76 27.52 0.97
CA ALA A 92 24.46 26.13 0.62
C ALA A 92 24.48 25.16 1.81
N THR A 93 25.17 25.52 2.91
CA THR A 93 25.29 24.69 4.11
C THR A 93 24.51 25.23 5.32
N GLU A 94 23.65 26.24 5.15
CA GLU A 94 22.89 26.89 6.23
C GLU A 94 23.80 27.42 7.37
N GLY A 95 24.91 28.06 7.01
CA GLY A 95 25.86 28.63 7.96
C GLY A 95 26.79 27.61 8.65
N ARG A 96 26.67 26.31 8.33
CA ARG A 96 27.45 25.24 9.00
C ARG A 96 28.90 25.16 8.55
N VAL A 97 29.21 25.61 7.33
CA VAL A 97 30.56 25.55 6.74
C VAL A 97 30.98 26.96 6.31
N PRO A 98 31.90 27.61 7.04
CA PRO A 98 32.32 28.97 6.71
C PRO A 98 33.29 29.02 5.52
N SER A 99 34.23 28.08 5.44
CA SER A 99 35.24 28.00 4.38
C SER A 99 35.72 26.57 4.12
N PHE A 100 36.32 26.33 2.96
CA PHE A 100 36.78 25.00 2.54
C PHE A 100 38.27 24.81 2.91
N SER A 101 38.54 24.87 4.21
CA SER A 101 39.90 24.91 4.78
C SER A 101 40.52 23.52 5.00
N HIS A 102 41.83 23.50 5.23
CA HIS A 102 42.58 22.28 5.56
C HIS A 102 42.04 21.52 6.78
N ASP A 103 41.47 22.23 7.76
CA ASP A 103 40.94 21.62 8.99
C ASP A 103 39.55 21.01 8.81
N PHE A 104 38.76 21.57 7.89
CA PHE A 104 37.36 21.19 7.72
C PHE A 104 37.14 20.14 6.63
N VAL A 105 37.91 20.20 5.54
CA VAL A 105 37.79 19.28 4.40
C VAL A 105 37.98 17.80 4.75
N PRO A 106 38.89 17.38 5.65
CA PRO A 106 38.99 15.99 6.10
C PRO A 106 37.70 15.45 6.73
N ASN A 107 36.88 16.31 7.34
CA ASN A 107 35.59 15.93 7.92
C ASN A 107 34.51 15.84 6.83
N MET A 108 34.47 16.78 5.88
CA MET A 108 33.51 16.78 4.77
C MET A 108 33.72 15.62 3.78
N LEU A 109 34.97 15.17 3.59
CA LEU A 109 35.31 14.05 2.71
C LEU A 109 35.55 12.74 3.49
N ARG A 110 35.12 12.66 4.75
CA ARG A 110 35.27 11.46 5.59
C ARG A 110 34.42 10.31 5.05
N THR A 111 35.09 9.33 4.44
CA THR A 111 34.47 8.05 4.02
C THR A 111 34.47 6.99 5.13
N LYS A 112 35.25 7.18 6.21
CA LYS A 112 35.29 6.26 7.35
C LYS A 112 33.98 6.35 8.15
N PRO A 113 33.25 5.23 8.38
CA PRO A 113 31.99 5.23 9.13
C PRO A 113 32.16 5.66 10.60
N GLU A 114 31.05 5.84 11.32
CA GLU A 114 31.09 6.16 12.76
C GLU A 114 31.57 4.98 13.62
N PRO A 115 32.23 5.24 14.77
CA PRO A 115 32.86 4.19 15.59
C PRO A 115 31.92 3.05 15.98
N ASP A 116 30.67 3.34 16.35
CA ASP A 116 29.65 2.33 16.68
C ASP A 116 29.34 1.41 15.49
N VAL A 117 29.35 1.95 14.26
CA VAL A 117 29.08 1.21 13.03
C VAL A 117 30.30 0.38 12.63
N GLU A 118 31.51 0.95 12.76
CA GLU A 118 32.78 0.24 12.58
C GLU A 118 32.89 -0.94 13.56
N GLN A 119 32.63 -0.73 14.85
CA GLN A 119 32.68 -1.78 15.87
C GLN A 119 31.65 -2.89 15.60
N ARG A 120 30.43 -2.53 15.20
CA ARG A 120 29.40 -3.51 14.79
C ARG A 120 29.82 -4.29 13.53
N HIS A 121 30.45 -3.63 12.56
CA HIS A 121 30.95 -4.28 11.36
C HIS A 121 32.06 -5.29 11.69
N LEU A 122 33.07 -4.90 12.46
CA LEU A 122 34.15 -5.78 12.93
C LEU A 122 33.61 -6.97 13.76
N ALA A 123 32.60 -6.74 14.60
CA ALA A 123 31.94 -7.81 15.37
C ALA A 123 31.10 -8.76 14.52
N LEU A 124 30.64 -8.34 13.33
CA LEU A 124 30.00 -9.22 12.34
C LEU A 124 31.04 -9.95 11.49
N GLU A 125 32.12 -9.28 11.09
CA GLU A 125 33.23 -9.86 10.34
C GLU A 125 33.93 -10.98 11.13
N ALA A 126 34.20 -10.77 12.42
CA ALA A 126 34.72 -11.80 13.31
C ALA A 126 33.79 -13.02 13.45
N LYS A 127 32.46 -12.84 13.33
CA LYS A 127 31.48 -13.94 13.30
C LYS A 127 31.45 -14.64 11.94
N MET A 128 31.53 -13.89 10.85
CA MET A 128 31.59 -14.46 9.49
C MET A 128 32.84 -15.34 9.31
N ALA A 129 33.99 -14.93 9.86
CA ALA A 129 35.23 -15.70 9.84
C ALA A 129 35.14 -17.06 10.57
N GLN A 130 34.16 -17.27 11.46
CA GLN A 130 33.92 -18.54 12.13
C GLN A 130 33.04 -19.51 11.32
N VAL A 131 32.41 -19.06 10.23
CA VAL A 131 31.46 -19.87 9.43
C VAL A 131 32.10 -20.29 8.11
N ASN A 132 32.18 -21.60 7.88
CA ASN A 132 32.63 -22.16 6.62
C ASN A 132 31.71 -21.74 5.44
N ALA A 133 32.29 -21.28 4.34
CA ALA A 133 31.55 -20.69 3.21
C ALA A 133 30.55 -21.66 2.54
N ASP A 134 30.91 -22.92 2.31
CA ASP A 134 29.98 -23.93 1.76
C ASP A 134 28.79 -24.17 2.68
N THR A 135 29.02 -24.10 3.99
CA THR A 135 27.98 -24.26 5.01
C THR A 135 27.06 -23.03 5.03
N ALA A 136 27.62 -21.83 4.98
CA ALA A 136 26.85 -20.59 4.86
C ALA A 136 25.99 -20.57 3.59
N GLN A 137 26.54 -20.92 2.42
CA GLN A 137 25.78 -20.93 1.18
C GLN A 137 24.65 -21.98 1.17
N LYS A 138 24.87 -23.16 1.78
CA LYS A 138 23.82 -24.17 1.98
C LYS A 138 22.71 -23.64 2.90
N GLN A 139 23.06 -22.99 4.00
CA GLN A 139 22.09 -22.39 4.92
C GLN A 139 21.27 -21.26 4.25
N ILE A 140 21.92 -20.36 3.51
CA ILE A 140 21.26 -19.30 2.72
C ILE A 140 20.29 -19.92 1.70
N ASN A 141 20.70 -20.96 0.98
CA ASN A 141 19.86 -21.62 -0.03
C ASN A 141 18.64 -22.34 0.59
N VAL A 142 18.75 -22.86 1.82
CA VAL A 142 17.62 -23.43 2.56
C VAL A 142 16.71 -22.33 3.10
N HIS A 143 17.27 -21.29 3.71
CA HIS A 143 16.52 -20.16 4.27
C HIS A 143 15.69 -19.44 3.18
N ASN A 144 16.29 -19.17 2.02
CA ASN A 144 15.59 -18.57 0.89
C ASN A 144 14.41 -19.42 0.37
N LYS A 145 14.50 -20.75 0.43
CA LYS A 145 13.38 -21.64 0.10
C LYS A 145 12.25 -21.55 1.13
N VAL A 146 12.57 -21.49 2.42
CA VAL A 146 11.57 -21.33 3.50
C VAL A 146 10.89 -19.97 3.41
N VAL A 147 11.65 -18.88 3.29
CA VAL A 147 11.11 -17.52 3.14
C VAL A 147 10.22 -17.42 1.89
N LYS A 148 10.66 -17.98 0.75
CA LYS A 148 9.81 -18.02 -0.44
C LYS A 148 8.53 -18.82 -0.20
N HIS A 149 8.60 -20.02 0.37
CA HIS A 149 7.40 -20.84 0.60
C HIS A 149 6.39 -20.16 1.52
N VAL A 150 6.84 -19.47 2.57
CA VAL A 150 5.97 -18.67 3.45
C VAL A 150 5.34 -17.49 2.68
N MET A 151 6.12 -16.81 1.83
CA MET A 151 5.60 -15.72 0.98
C MET A 151 4.57 -16.24 -0.03
N ASP A 152 4.82 -17.38 -0.67
CA ASP A 152 3.91 -18.03 -1.61
C ASP A 152 2.58 -18.39 -0.91
N LEU A 153 2.63 -18.98 0.31
CA LEU A 153 1.43 -19.27 1.13
C LEU A 153 0.63 -18.01 1.50
N VAL A 154 1.30 -16.92 1.89
CA VAL A 154 0.63 -15.64 2.22
C VAL A 154 -0.02 -15.02 0.99
N ASN A 155 0.62 -15.12 -0.19
CA ASN A 155 0.04 -14.65 -1.45
C ASN A 155 -1.20 -15.46 -1.84
N THR A 156 -1.13 -16.80 -1.77
CA THR A 156 -2.31 -17.67 -2.06
C THR A 156 -3.47 -17.38 -1.12
N ALA A 157 -3.23 -17.28 0.20
CA ALA A 157 -4.29 -16.96 1.15
C ALA A 157 -4.94 -15.58 0.89
N ARG A 158 -4.15 -14.58 0.45
CA ARG A 158 -4.67 -13.27 0.03
C ARG A 158 -5.51 -13.38 -1.25
N GLU A 159 -5.04 -14.12 -2.27
CA GLU A 159 -5.77 -14.31 -3.52
C GLU A 159 -7.09 -15.07 -3.30
N GLU A 160 -7.11 -16.05 -2.39
CA GLU A 160 -8.32 -16.75 -1.96
C GLU A 160 -9.31 -15.79 -1.27
N TRP A 161 -8.85 -14.94 -0.33
CA TRP A 161 -9.72 -13.95 0.34
C TRP A 161 -10.26 -12.88 -0.61
N GLU A 162 -9.46 -12.39 -1.55
CA GLU A 162 -9.90 -11.44 -2.58
C GLU A 162 -10.93 -12.10 -3.53
N THR A 163 -10.71 -13.38 -3.89
CA THR A 163 -11.64 -14.17 -4.70
C THR A 163 -12.95 -14.45 -3.98
N GLU A 164 -12.93 -14.86 -2.70
CA GLU A 164 -14.14 -15.10 -1.93
C GLU A 164 -14.94 -13.80 -1.76
N THR A 165 -14.26 -12.69 -1.46
CA THR A 165 -14.89 -11.36 -1.34
C THR A 165 -15.55 -10.93 -2.65
N ALA A 166 -14.88 -11.10 -3.79
CA ALA A 166 -15.45 -10.83 -5.11
C ALA A 166 -16.64 -11.76 -5.46
N SER A 167 -16.62 -13.01 -4.97
CA SER A 167 -17.73 -13.96 -5.17
C SER A 167 -18.98 -13.57 -4.38
N ARG A 168 -18.82 -13.02 -3.16
CA ARG A 168 -19.94 -12.58 -2.31
C ARG A 168 -20.75 -11.45 -2.95
N THR A 169 -20.10 -10.53 -3.67
CA THR A 169 -20.75 -9.46 -4.45
C THR A 169 -21.64 -9.99 -5.59
N ASN A 170 -21.39 -11.22 -6.05
CA ASN A 170 -22.14 -11.86 -7.13
C ASN A 170 -23.14 -12.94 -6.66
N GLN A 171 -23.35 -13.10 -5.34
CA GLN A 171 -24.41 -13.99 -4.86
C GLN A 171 -25.80 -13.37 -5.11
N PRO A 172 -26.81 -14.17 -5.49
CA PRO A 172 -28.17 -13.67 -5.62
C PRO A 172 -28.69 -13.18 -4.27
N GLN A 173 -29.31 -12.01 -4.25
CA GLN A 173 -29.77 -11.34 -3.03
C GLN A 173 -30.64 -12.26 -2.16
N THR A 174 -30.10 -12.71 -1.03
CA THR A 174 -30.74 -13.69 -0.13
C THR A 174 -31.88 -13.12 0.70
N CYS A 175 -32.02 -11.78 0.76
CA CYS A 175 -33.09 -11.10 1.50
C CYS A 175 -33.49 -9.79 0.79
N SER A 176 -34.75 -9.68 0.38
CA SER A 176 -35.33 -8.43 -0.12
C SER A 176 -36.07 -7.69 0.98
N ILE A 177 -35.66 -6.45 1.26
CA ILE A 177 -36.37 -5.56 2.19
C ILE A 177 -37.79 -5.28 1.69
N ASN A 178 -38.00 -5.18 0.37
CA ASN A 178 -39.32 -4.92 -0.23
C ASN A 178 -40.27 -6.11 -0.05
N GLU A 179 -39.78 -7.35 -0.21
CA GLU A 179 -40.58 -8.56 0.05
C GLU A 179 -40.87 -8.73 1.54
N THR A 180 -39.90 -8.41 2.40
CA THR A 180 -40.06 -8.41 3.87
C THR A 180 -41.14 -7.40 4.30
N GLN A 181 -41.11 -6.18 3.76
CA GLN A 181 -42.13 -5.16 4.00
C GLN A 181 -43.50 -5.57 3.43
N ALA A 182 -43.55 -6.22 2.27
CA ALA A 182 -44.80 -6.74 1.70
C ALA A 182 -45.42 -7.83 2.57
N LEU A 183 -44.62 -8.76 3.12
CA LEU A 183 -45.07 -9.78 4.07
C LEU A 183 -45.58 -9.16 5.38
N ILE A 184 -44.85 -8.18 5.94
CA ILE A 184 -45.27 -7.44 7.14
C ILE A 184 -46.59 -6.69 6.89
N ALA A 185 -46.75 -6.04 5.72
CA ALA A 185 -47.98 -5.36 5.36
C ALA A 185 -49.16 -6.33 5.15
N ALA A 186 -48.91 -7.50 4.56
CA ALA A 186 -49.93 -8.53 4.36
C ALA A 186 -50.40 -9.14 5.70
N LEU A 187 -49.47 -9.39 6.64
CA LEU A 187 -49.77 -9.89 7.98
C LEU A 187 -50.45 -8.83 8.87
N GLY A 188 -49.91 -7.62 8.91
CA GLY A 188 -50.37 -6.56 9.81
C GLY A 188 -51.58 -5.75 9.32
N THR A 189 -51.86 -5.73 8.01
CA THR A 189 -52.96 -4.94 7.44
C THR A 189 -53.80 -5.67 6.39
N GLY A 190 -53.55 -6.95 6.13
CA GLY A 190 -54.28 -7.75 5.12
C GLY A 190 -54.02 -7.34 3.65
N LYS A 191 -53.22 -6.30 3.40
CA LYS A 191 -52.93 -5.78 2.05
C LYS A 191 -52.28 -6.86 1.18
N GLY A 192 -53.04 -7.35 0.20
CA GLY A 192 -52.62 -8.38 -0.76
C GLY A 192 -53.65 -9.50 -0.92
N PHE A 193 -54.38 -9.84 0.16
CA PHE A 193 -55.37 -10.91 0.13
C PHE A 193 -56.70 -10.46 -0.49
N LYS A 194 -56.85 -10.66 -1.80
CA LYS A 194 -58.17 -10.54 -2.47
C LYS A 194 -59.01 -11.79 -2.20
N ILE A 195 -59.93 -11.71 -1.24
CA ILE A 195 -60.92 -12.76 -0.99
C ILE A 195 -61.78 -12.96 -2.25
N ARG A 196 -61.77 -14.18 -2.81
CA ARG A 196 -62.47 -14.52 -4.06
C ARG A 196 -63.90 -14.98 -3.79
N THR A 197 -64.79 -14.05 -3.46
CA THR A 197 -66.24 -14.32 -3.40
C THR A 197 -66.79 -14.63 -4.80
N GLN A 198 -67.45 -15.78 -4.96
CA GLN A 198 -68.22 -16.13 -6.17
C GLN A 198 -69.70 -15.69 -6.05
N PRO A 199 -70.49 -15.68 -7.16
CA PRO A 199 -71.54 -14.68 -7.35
C PRO A 199 -72.99 -15.21 -7.30
N PRO A 200 -73.97 -14.29 -7.25
CA PRO A 200 -75.32 -14.48 -7.79
C PRO A 200 -75.58 -13.66 -9.08
N GLY A 201 -76.56 -14.08 -9.90
CA GLY A 201 -77.17 -13.30 -10.99
C GLY A 201 -78.63 -12.92 -10.66
N PRO A 202 -79.52 -12.55 -11.63
CA PRO A 202 -79.36 -12.53 -13.09
C PRO A 202 -79.70 -11.16 -13.77
N SER A 203 -79.81 -11.15 -15.11
CA SER A 203 -80.02 -10.01 -16.06
C SER A 203 -81.48 -9.46 -16.07
N PRO A 204 -81.89 -8.39 -16.85
CA PRO A 204 -81.52 -8.09 -18.27
C PRO A 204 -81.35 -6.59 -18.71
N THR A 205 -80.86 -6.38 -19.95
CA THR A 205 -81.08 -5.26 -20.94
C THR A 205 -81.13 -3.79 -20.45
N MET A 206 -80.52 -2.78 -21.08
CA MET A 206 -79.79 -2.55 -22.35
C MET A 206 -79.14 -1.12 -22.27
N THR A 207 -78.39 -0.49 -23.19
CA THR A 207 -77.85 -0.72 -24.57
C THR A 207 -76.28 -0.61 -24.51
N GLN A 208 -75.41 -0.07 -25.39
CA GLN A 208 -75.41 0.54 -26.76
C GLN A 208 -74.01 0.33 -27.42
N GLN A 209 -73.61 1.16 -28.41
CA GLN A 209 -72.37 1.16 -29.21
C GLN A 209 -72.04 2.62 -29.67
N PRO A 210 -70.81 2.98 -30.18
CA PRO A 210 -69.89 2.20 -31.03
C PRO A 210 -68.37 2.18 -30.63
N PRO A 211 -67.48 1.47 -31.39
CA PRO A 211 -66.06 1.15 -31.05
C PRO A 211 -65.03 1.86 -31.99
N PRO A 212 -63.73 1.47 -32.18
CA PRO A 212 -62.86 0.42 -31.57
C PRO A 212 -61.53 1.05 -30.97
N GLN A 213 -60.43 0.38 -30.59
CA GLN A 213 -59.57 -0.57 -31.32
C GLN A 213 -58.61 -1.41 -30.42
N ILE A 214 -58.12 -2.50 -31.00
CA ILE A 214 -57.44 -3.70 -30.43
C ILE A 214 -55.97 -3.46 -30.05
N ASN A 215 -55.48 -4.01 -28.91
CA ASN A 215 -54.32 -4.92 -28.97
C ASN A 215 -54.14 -5.99 -27.87
N THR A 216 -53.56 -7.07 -28.36
CA THR A 216 -53.25 -8.41 -27.84
C THR A 216 -52.81 -8.61 -26.37
N ALA A 217 -53.32 -9.72 -25.84
CA ALA A 217 -53.00 -10.36 -24.57
C ALA A 217 -51.53 -10.77 -24.38
N ASN A 218 -51.14 -11.01 -23.12
CA ASN A 218 -50.27 -12.14 -22.80
C ASN A 218 -50.60 -12.74 -21.41
N LYS A 219 -50.52 -14.08 -21.28
CA LYS A 219 -50.77 -14.79 -20.01
C LYS A 219 -49.47 -14.92 -19.22
N ALA A 220 -49.40 -14.34 -18.03
CA ALA A 220 -48.30 -14.61 -17.10
C ALA A 220 -48.40 -16.05 -16.56
N VAL A 221 -47.46 -16.91 -16.94
CA VAL A 221 -47.32 -18.28 -16.39
C VAL A 221 -46.43 -18.21 -15.16
N SER A 222 -46.95 -18.61 -14.00
CA SER A 222 -46.15 -18.70 -12.77
C SER A 222 -45.33 -19.99 -12.77
N ALA A 223 -44.01 -19.88 -12.59
CA ALA A 223 -43.08 -20.99 -12.68
C ALA A 223 -41.92 -20.86 -11.67
N VAL A 224 -42.26 -20.81 -10.37
CA VAL A 224 -41.26 -20.82 -9.29
C VAL A 224 -40.60 -22.20 -9.20
N LYS A 225 -39.44 -22.37 -9.84
CA LYS A 225 -38.58 -23.56 -9.68
C LYS A 225 -37.61 -23.40 -8.50
N THR A 226 -37.98 -23.96 -7.35
CA THR A 226 -37.11 -24.02 -6.17
C THR A 226 -36.03 -25.11 -6.32
N ASN A 227 -34.88 -24.75 -6.90
CA ASN A 227 -33.68 -25.60 -6.88
C ASN A 227 -33.00 -25.57 -5.50
N ILE A 228 -33.62 -26.20 -4.50
CA ILE A 228 -33.01 -26.41 -3.18
C ILE A 228 -31.97 -27.52 -3.30
N LYS A 229 -30.73 -27.16 -3.67
CA LYS A 229 -29.57 -27.95 -3.28
C LYS A 229 -29.38 -27.75 -1.78
N ALA A 230 -29.65 -28.80 -1.00
CA ALA A 230 -29.27 -28.82 0.41
C ALA A 230 -27.74 -28.72 0.50
N ALA A 231 -27.22 -27.60 0.97
CA ALA A 231 -25.81 -27.46 1.29
C ALA A 231 -25.53 -28.31 2.53
N THR A 232 -24.60 -29.26 2.43
CA THR A 232 -24.17 -30.08 3.56
C THR A 232 -23.50 -29.17 4.59
N ALA A 233 -24.17 -28.94 5.72
CA ALA A 233 -23.74 -27.95 6.72
C ALA A 233 -22.52 -28.43 7.52
N ILE A 234 -21.32 -28.22 6.97
CA ILE A 234 -20.06 -28.33 7.71
C ILE A 234 -19.94 -27.09 8.58
N HIS A 235 -20.39 -27.18 9.83
CA HIS A 235 -20.21 -26.12 10.82
C HIS A 235 -18.72 -25.98 11.20
N PRO A 236 -18.18 -24.75 11.34
CA PRO A 236 -16.77 -24.51 11.68
C PRO A 236 -16.41 -24.79 13.15
N TYR A 237 -17.29 -25.48 13.90
CA TYR A 237 -17.10 -25.84 15.31
C TYR A 237 -17.57 -27.28 15.60
N SER A 238 -17.08 -28.24 14.82
CA SER A 238 -17.03 -29.64 15.25
C SER A 238 -15.70 -29.90 15.97
N ARG A 239 -15.77 -30.53 17.14
CA ARG A 239 -14.62 -31.19 17.80
C ARG A 239 -14.60 -32.67 17.44
#